data_AF-K2D895-F1
#
_entry.id   AF-K2D895-F1
#
_cell.length_a   1.000
_cell.length_b   1.000
_cell.length_c   1.000
_cell.angle_alpha   90.00
_cell.angle_beta   90.00
_cell.angle_gamma   90.00
#
_symmetry.space_group_name_H-M   'P 1'
#
loop_
_entity.id
_entity.type
_entity.pdbx_description
1 polymer ?
#
loop_
_entity_poly.entity_id
_entity_poly.type
_entity_poly.pdbx_seq_one_letter_code
_entity_poly.pdbx_strand_id
1 'polypeptide(L)'
;MQKYFFVFFAGIVLTILVFFGWNKSSKNKINVQPPLIIANGCYIQGCHGLDIQCGPSKVEVCDLMYQLGDGCRQLARCETANGKCEQILNSKFNNCKSCVENCKSKYTNDPVAVGNCETSCY
;
A
#
# COMPACT_ATOMS: atom_id res chain seq x y z
N MET A 1 62.98 -33.29 20.84
CA MET A 1 61.67 -33.05 20.20
C MET A 1 60.75 -32.10 20.99
N GLN A 2 60.91 -31.94 22.30
CA GLN A 2 60.02 -31.15 23.17
C GLN A 2 60.05 -29.62 22.98
N LYS A 3 61.15 -29.05 22.45
CA LYS A 3 61.28 -27.59 22.20
C LYS A 3 60.45 -27.09 21.02
N TYR A 4 60.20 -27.95 20.01
CA TYR A 4 59.41 -27.59 18.83
C TYR A 4 57.90 -27.57 19.11
N PHE A 5 57.46 -28.29 20.13
CA PHE A 5 56.05 -28.38 20.51
C PHE A 5 55.53 -27.05 21.07
N PHE A 6 56.32 -26.37 21.91
CA PHE A 6 55.95 -25.06 22.46
C PHE A 6 55.89 -23.95 21.41
N VAL A 7 56.79 -23.98 20.42
CA VAL A 7 56.81 -23.00 19.33
C VAL A 7 55.57 -23.16 18.43
N PHE A 8 55.14 -24.40 18.19
CA PHE A 8 53.98 -24.69 17.38
C PHE A 8 52.67 -24.23 18.03
N PHE A 9 52.50 -24.48 19.34
CA PHE A 9 51.32 -24.01 20.08
C PHE A 9 51.26 -22.49 20.23
N ALA A 10 52.41 -21.83 20.47
CA ALA A 10 52.46 -20.37 20.52
C ALA A 10 52.07 -19.73 19.17
N GLY A 11 52.48 -20.33 18.06
CA GLY A 11 52.09 -19.89 16.71
C GLY A 11 50.59 -20.01 16.45
N ILE A 12 49.97 -21.13 16.85
CA ILE A 12 48.53 -21.37 16.65
C ILE A 12 47.67 -20.44 17.53
N VAL A 13 48.08 -20.17 18.77
CA VAL A 13 47.34 -19.24 19.65
C VAL A 13 47.39 -17.82 19.09
N LEU A 14 48.52 -17.40 18.53
CA LEU A 14 48.66 -16.09 17.88
C LEU A 14 47.76 -15.96 16.65
N THR A 15 47.66 -16.98 15.79
CA THR A 15 46.80 -16.91 14.59
C THR A 15 45.32 -16.90 14.94
N ILE A 16 44.90 -17.62 15.99
CA ILE A 16 43.52 -17.61 16.49
C ILE A 16 43.15 -16.22 17.03
N LEU A 17 44.00 -15.58 17.82
CA LEU A 17 43.72 -14.26 18.38
C LEU A 17 43.59 -13.17 17.30
N VAL A 18 44.37 -13.24 16.21
CA VAL A 18 44.23 -12.30 15.08
C VAL A 18 42.90 -12.53 14.33
N PHE A 19 42.48 -13.78 14.13
CA PHE A 19 41.22 -14.10 13.43
C PHE A 19 39.98 -13.64 14.20
N PHE A 20 39.95 -13.78 15.53
CA PHE A 20 38.79 -13.39 16.35
C PHE A 20 38.72 -11.87 16.63
N GLY A 21 39.81 -11.12 16.45
CA GLY A 21 39.84 -9.66 16.64
C GLY A 21 39.18 -8.83 15.53
N TRP A 22 38.87 -9.44 14.37
CA TRP A 22 38.36 -8.77 13.17
C TRP A 22 36.85 -8.92 12.95
N ASN A 23 36.06 -9.14 14.00
CA ASN A 23 34.60 -9.21 13.87
C ASN A 23 33.90 -8.24 14.82
N LYS A 24 34.13 -6.93 14.62
CA LYS A 24 33.36 -5.89 15.30
C LYS A 24 33.13 -4.68 14.40
N SER A 25 32.15 -4.79 13.50
CA SER A 25 31.46 -3.60 12.99
C SER A 25 30.14 -3.95 12.30
N SER A 26 29.10 -4.24 13.09
CA SER A 26 27.73 -4.06 12.61
C SER A 26 27.24 -2.71 13.11
N LYS A 27 27.41 -1.69 12.26
CA LYS A 27 26.73 -0.40 12.43
C LYS A 27 25.24 -0.67 12.27
N ASN A 28 24.50 -0.63 13.38
CA ASN A 28 23.05 -0.60 13.36
C ASN A 28 22.62 0.70 12.68
N LYS A 29 22.46 0.65 11.35
CA LYS A 29 21.78 1.70 10.59
C LYS A 29 20.31 1.58 10.95
N ILE A 30 19.87 2.38 11.92
CA ILE A 30 18.45 2.67 12.07
C ILE A 30 18.05 3.35 10.76
N ASN A 31 17.40 2.58 9.89
CA ASN A 31 16.75 3.09 8.70
C ASN A 31 15.49 3.82 9.17
N VAL A 32 15.67 5.01 9.77
CA VAL A 32 14.59 5.98 9.84
C VAL A 32 14.44 6.48 8.43
N GLN A 33 13.63 5.77 7.66
CA GLN A 33 13.12 6.30 6.42
C GLN A 33 12.47 7.64 6.80
N PRO A 34 12.95 8.78 6.28
CA PRO A 34 12.28 10.05 6.50
C PRO A 34 10.81 9.83 6.16
N PRO A 35 9.85 10.37 6.95
CA PRO A 35 8.46 10.29 6.55
C PRO A 35 8.41 10.81 5.11
N LEU A 36 7.93 9.95 4.20
CA LEU A 36 7.87 10.18 2.77
C LEU A 36 6.82 11.27 2.50
N ILE A 37 7.07 12.47 3.00
CA ILE A 37 6.38 13.71 2.67
C ILE A 37 7.23 14.36 1.59
N ILE A 38 7.42 13.64 0.49
CA ILE A 38 7.68 14.28 -0.79
C ILE A 38 6.35 14.17 -1.51
N ALA A 39 5.77 15.33 -1.78
CA ALA A 39 4.47 15.53 -2.36
C ALA A 39 4.28 14.73 -3.67
N ASN A 40 3.85 13.48 -3.54
CA ASN A 40 3.29 12.67 -4.61
C ASN A 40 1.79 12.68 -4.34
N GLY A 41 1.01 13.20 -5.29
CA GLY A 41 -0.39 13.61 -5.08
C GLY A 41 -1.28 12.57 -4.40
N CYS A 42 -2.45 13.00 -3.94
CA CYS A 42 -3.44 12.12 -3.33
C CYS A 42 -4.42 11.64 -4.39
N TYR A 43 -4.40 10.34 -4.69
CA TYR A 43 -5.15 9.73 -5.78
C TYR A 43 -6.05 8.61 -5.28
N ILE A 44 -7.16 8.42 -5.98
CA ILE A 44 -7.98 7.22 -5.85
C ILE A 44 -7.13 6.00 -6.22
N GLN A 45 -7.12 5.01 -5.33
CA GLN A 45 -6.57 3.69 -5.50
C GLN A 45 -7.65 2.74 -6.02
N GLY A 46 -7.22 1.78 -6.83
CA GLY A 46 -8.13 0.84 -7.48
C GLY A 46 -8.94 1.46 -8.62
N CYS A 47 -9.53 0.59 -9.43
CA CYS A 47 -10.22 0.97 -10.66
C CYS A 47 -11.74 0.93 -10.55
N HIS A 48 -12.27 0.03 -9.72
CA HIS A 48 -13.67 -0.35 -9.77
C HIS A 48 -14.35 -0.34 -8.40
N GLY A 49 -15.68 -0.27 -8.41
CA GLY A 49 -16.56 -0.35 -7.26
C GLY A 49 -16.75 0.95 -6.48
N LEU A 50 -17.50 0.85 -5.37
CA LEU A 50 -17.92 1.98 -4.52
C LEU A 50 -17.01 2.22 -3.31
N ASP A 51 -16.04 1.34 -3.06
CA ASP A 51 -15.07 1.53 -1.99
C ASP A 51 -13.91 2.37 -2.51
N ILE A 52 -13.83 3.62 -2.05
CA ILE A 52 -12.82 4.58 -2.50
C ILE A 52 -11.67 4.54 -1.51
N GLN A 53 -10.57 3.96 -1.96
CA GLN A 53 -9.32 3.99 -1.23
C GLN A 53 -8.48 5.14 -1.77
N CYS A 54 -7.82 5.89 -0.89
CA CYS A 54 -6.97 7.02 -1.27
C CYS A 54 -5.52 6.72 -0.91
N GLY A 55 -4.59 7.11 -1.77
CA GLY A 55 -3.16 6.85 -1.57
C GLY A 55 -2.26 7.75 -2.42
N PRO A 56 -0.94 7.69 -2.19
CA PRO A 56 0.03 8.57 -2.84
C PRO A 56 0.34 8.17 -4.30
N SER A 57 -0.14 7.02 -4.76
CA SER A 57 0.22 6.41 -6.04
C SER A 57 -0.92 6.50 -7.03
N LYS A 58 -0.74 7.14 -8.19
CA LYS A 58 -1.79 7.14 -9.21
C LYS A 58 -1.88 5.74 -9.85
N VAL A 59 -3.10 5.24 -10.04
CA VAL A 59 -3.34 4.05 -10.86
C VAL A 59 -3.21 4.44 -12.33
N GLU A 60 -2.30 3.79 -13.06
CA GLU A 60 -2.01 4.14 -14.45
C GLU A 60 -2.87 3.37 -15.46
N VAL A 61 -3.22 2.12 -15.13
CA VAL A 61 -3.97 1.22 -16.02
C VAL A 61 -5.08 0.54 -15.22
N CYS A 62 -6.27 0.55 -15.80
CA CYS A 62 -7.42 -0.20 -15.33
C CYS A 62 -7.80 -1.24 -16.38
N ASP A 63 -8.36 -2.36 -15.93
CA ASP A 63 -8.99 -3.29 -16.85
C ASP A 63 -10.29 -2.68 -17.40
N LEU A 64 -10.84 -3.31 -18.44
CA LEU A 64 -12.10 -2.88 -19.07
C LEU A 64 -13.33 -3.51 -18.40
N MET A 65 -13.15 -4.21 -17.27
CA MET A 65 -14.25 -4.88 -16.59
C MET A 65 -15.05 -3.84 -15.83
N TYR A 66 -16.36 -3.85 -16.04
CA TYR A 66 -17.24 -2.98 -15.28
C TYR A 66 -17.60 -3.61 -13.94
N GLN A 67 -17.59 -2.82 -12.86
CA GLN A 67 -18.26 -3.18 -11.61
C GLN A 67 -19.38 -2.19 -11.27
N LEU A 68 -20.39 -2.73 -10.59
CA LEU A 68 -21.48 -1.96 -10.03
C LEU A 68 -20.93 -0.81 -9.15
N GLY A 69 -21.30 0.41 -9.50
CA GLY A 69 -20.89 1.64 -8.84
C GLY A 69 -19.69 2.35 -9.48
N ASP A 70 -19.12 1.82 -10.58
CA ASP A 70 -18.05 2.49 -11.33
C ASP A 70 -18.49 3.88 -11.81
N GLY A 71 -19.78 4.02 -12.19
CA GLY A 71 -20.36 5.31 -12.57
C GLY A 71 -20.32 6.35 -11.45
N CYS A 72 -20.39 5.94 -10.18
CA CYS A 72 -20.27 6.85 -9.04
C CYS A 72 -18.83 7.32 -8.80
N ARG A 73 -17.80 6.59 -9.27
CA ARG A 73 -16.39 6.91 -8.98
C ARG A 73 -15.97 8.26 -9.53
N GLN A 74 -16.57 8.73 -10.63
CA GLN A 74 -16.32 10.06 -11.17
C GLN A 74 -16.69 11.21 -10.20
N LEU A 75 -17.52 10.91 -9.20
CA LEU A 75 -17.94 11.85 -8.16
C LEU A 75 -17.04 11.78 -6.92
N ALA A 76 -16.22 10.74 -6.78
CA ALA A 76 -15.30 10.58 -5.66
C ALA A 76 -14.08 11.50 -5.79
N ARG A 77 -13.52 11.92 -4.65
CA ARG A 77 -12.31 12.74 -4.59
C ARG A 77 -11.44 12.31 -3.42
N CYS A 78 -10.14 12.30 -3.65
CA CYS A 78 -9.12 12.09 -2.64
C CYS A 78 -8.32 13.39 -2.50
N GLU A 79 -8.08 13.84 -1.27
CA GLU A 79 -7.24 14.99 -0.98
C GLU A 79 -6.37 14.74 0.25
N THR A 80 -5.30 15.51 0.38
CA THR A 80 -4.45 15.45 1.58
C THR A 80 -5.06 16.33 2.67
N ALA A 81 -5.56 15.73 3.73
CA ALA A 81 -6.07 16.41 4.92
C ALA A 81 -5.33 15.91 6.17
N ASN A 82 -4.89 16.86 7.02
CA ASN A 82 -4.10 16.58 8.23
C ASN A 82 -2.86 15.70 7.99
N GLY A 83 -2.20 15.87 6.84
CA GLY A 83 -1.02 15.08 6.46
C GLY A 83 -1.32 13.64 6.05
N LYS A 84 -2.59 13.27 5.87
CA LYS A 84 -3.03 11.96 5.37
C LYS A 84 -3.79 12.12 4.06
N CYS A 85 -3.62 11.17 3.15
CA CYS A 85 -4.39 11.11 1.91
C CYS A 85 -5.71 10.39 2.20
N GLU A 86 -6.83 11.10 2.13
CA GLU A 86 -8.14 10.57 2.51
C GLU A 86 -9.23 10.97 1.52
N GLN A 87 -10.33 10.21 1.54
CA GLN A 87 -11.50 10.54 0.73
C GLN A 87 -12.21 11.74 1.34
N ILE A 88 -12.49 12.75 0.53
CA ILE A 88 -13.26 13.91 0.96
C ILE A 88 -14.75 13.61 0.84
N LEU A 89 -15.50 13.99 1.88
CA LEU A 89 -16.96 13.92 1.91
C LEU A 89 -17.55 14.67 0.71
N ASN A 90 -18.29 13.95 -0.13
CA ASN A 90 -19.00 14.52 -1.27
C ASN A 90 -20.44 14.01 -1.26
N SER A 91 -21.39 14.93 -1.11
CA SER A 91 -22.82 14.60 -1.08
C SER A 91 -23.30 13.94 -2.37
N LYS A 92 -22.76 14.32 -3.54
CA LYS A 92 -23.09 13.68 -4.82
C LYS A 92 -22.63 12.23 -4.86
N PHE A 93 -21.40 11.96 -4.41
CA PHE A 93 -20.89 10.59 -4.32
C PHE A 93 -21.72 9.75 -3.34
N ASN A 94 -22.02 10.28 -2.15
CA ASN A 94 -22.80 9.57 -1.14
C ASN A 94 -24.23 9.26 -1.61
N ASN A 95 -24.87 10.20 -2.31
CA ASN A 95 -26.18 9.97 -2.91
C ASN A 95 -26.13 8.90 -3.99
N CYS A 96 -25.13 8.96 -4.89
CA CYS A 96 -24.94 7.95 -5.91
C CYS A 96 -24.71 6.56 -5.30
N LYS A 97 -23.78 6.46 -4.33
CA LYS A 97 -23.51 5.22 -3.59
C LYS A 97 -24.77 4.64 -2.96
N SER A 98 -25.56 5.47 -2.27
CA SER A 98 -26.81 5.05 -1.65
C SER A 98 -27.84 4.56 -2.66
N CYS A 99 -27.93 5.21 -3.82
CA CYS A 99 -28.78 4.79 -4.93
C CYS A 99 -28.36 3.42 -5.48
N VAL A 100 -27.07 3.21 -5.72
CA VAL A 100 -26.54 1.93 -6.22
C VAL A 100 -26.73 0.80 -5.21
N GLU A 101 -26.49 1.07 -3.92
CA GLU A 101 -26.77 0.10 -2.84
C GLU A 101 -28.26 -0.25 -2.75
N ASN A 102 -29.15 0.72 -2.99
CA ASN A 102 -30.59 0.47 -3.10
C ASN A 102 -30.92 -0.42 -4.31
N CYS A 103 -30.38 -0.11 -5.50
CA CYS A 103 -30.54 -0.95 -6.69
C CYS A 103 -30.10 -2.40 -6.43
N LYS A 104 -28.94 -2.59 -5.79
CA LYS A 104 -28.41 -3.91 -5.43
C LYS A 104 -29.36 -4.68 -4.51
N SER A 105 -29.94 -4.01 -3.50
CA SER A 105 -30.85 -4.65 -2.54
C SER A 105 -32.24 -4.93 -3.12
N LYS A 106 -32.72 -4.09 -4.05
CA LYS A 106 -34.02 -4.27 -4.73
C LYS A 106 -33.99 -5.42 -5.74
N TYR A 107 -32.85 -5.62 -6.41
CA TYR A 107 -32.70 -6.57 -7.51
C TYR A 107 -31.62 -7.64 -7.23
N THR A 108 -31.57 -8.17 -6.00
CA THR A 108 -30.51 -9.09 -5.51
C THR A 108 -30.19 -10.27 -6.45
N ASN A 109 -31.18 -10.78 -7.20
CA ASN A 109 -31.04 -11.94 -8.08
C ASN A 109 -31.18 -11.61 -9.57
N ASP A 110 -31.16 -10.33 -9.93
CA ASP A 110 -31.31 -9.87 -11.31
C ASP A 110 -30.23 -8.84 -11.67
N PRO A 111 -29.03 -9.30 -12.10
CA PRO A 111 -27.92 -8.41 -12.45
C PRO A 111 -28.25 -7.42 -13.56
N VAL A 112 -29.15 -7.79 -14.49
CA VAL A 112 -29.57 -6.92 -15.59
C VAL A 112 -30.43 -5.78 -15.04
N ALA A 113 -31.38 -6.08 -14.15
CA ALA A 113 -32.18 -5.06 -13.50
C ALA A 113 -31.35 -4.16 -12.55
N VAL A 114 -30.35 -4.71 -11.85
CA VAL A 114 -29.40 -3.90 -11.05
C VAL A 114 -28.66 -2.90 -11.94
N GLY A 115 -28.08 -3.36 -13.06
CA GLY A 115 -27.35 -2.48 -13.98
C GLY A 115 -28.25 -1.41 -14.60
N ASN A 116 -29.46 -1.77 -15.03
CA ASN A 116 -30.43 -0.80 -15.54
C ASN A 116 -30.80 0.25 -14.48
N CYS A 117 -31.01 -0.17 -13.23
CA CYS A 117 -31.28 0.74 -12.12
C CYS A 117 -30.11 1.70 -11.87
N GLU A 118 -28.87 1.19 -11.90
CA GLU A 118 -27.65 1.97 -11.69
C GLU A 118 -27.53 3.15 -12.67
N THR A 119 -27.94 2.99 -13.94
CA THR A 119 -27.83 4.06 -14.95
C THR A 119 -28.56 5.36 -14.59
N SER A 120 -29.49 5.31 -13.63
CA SER A 120 -30.22 6.48 -13.12
C SER A 120 -29.58 7.15 -11.90
N CYS A 121 -28.51 6.59 -11.36
CA CYS A 121 -27.90 7.03 -10.09
C CYS A 121 -26.84 8.13 -10.21
N TYR A 122 -26.31 8.40 -11.40
CA TYR A 122 -25.17 9.32 -11.61
C TYR A 122 -25.38 10.33 -12.75
#